data_AF-A0A7R6X011-F1
#
_entry.id   AF-A0A7R6X011-F1
#
_cell.length_a   1.000
_cell.length_b   1.000
_cell.length_c   1.000
_cell.angle_alpha   90.00
_cell.angle_beta   90.00
_cell.angle_gamma   90.00
#
_symmetry.space_group_name_H-M   'P 1'
#
loop_
_entity.id
_entity.type
_entity.pdbx_description
1 polymer ?
#
loop_
_entity_poly.entity_id
_entity_poly.type
_entity_poly.pdbx_seq_one_letter_code
_entity_poly.pdbx_strand_id
1 'polypeptide(L)'
;MIKPISPEAAQRIQEYTSRIEAALSTPEAWKEFEEYGRQQFEAGEQRFLLEVIYWCSMWDKPLPLWARQAFVSAYLKVKTAEVGSLDDAFGAPYPKGIHLSKARQSNRRSQIFDRVNQIRESEKAPLDDGLFERVGREFNVGKTKCSRLYYEFESIDKQLRGGGLGFRQISKTAGN
;
A
#
# COMPACT_ATOMS: atom_id res chain seq x y z
N MET A 1 -9.28 -6.82 -21.06
CA MET A 1 -9.41 -7.93 -20.09
C MET A 1 -8.37 -7.73 -19.00
N ILE A 2 -8.79 -7.52 -17.75
CA ILE A 2 -7.85 -7.43 -16.61
C ILE A 2 -7.39 -8.85 -16.31
N LYS A 3 -6.07 -9.08 -16.26
CA LYS A 3 -5.56 -10.37 -15.80
C LYS A 3 -5.85 -10.49 -14.30
N PRO A 4 -6.49 -11.58 -13.85
CA PRO A 4 -6.69 -11.81 -12.42
C PRO A 4 -5.33 -11.80 -11.71
N ILE A 5 -5.31 -11.26 -10.49
CA ILE A 5 -4.16 -11.37 -9.60
C ILE A 5 -3.90 -12.87 -9.42
N SER A 6 -2.65 -13.33 -9.54
CA SER A 6 -2.38 -14.74 -9.29
C SER A 6 -2.73 -15.08 -7.83
N PRO A 7 -3.23 -16.29 -7.55
CA PRO A 7 -3.54 -16.71 -6.18
C PRO A 7 -2.35 -16.48 -5.22
N GLU A 8 -1.12 -16.74 -5.67
CA GLU A 8 0.11 -16.51 -4.90
C GLU A 8 0.37 -15.03 -4.59
N ALA A 9 0.07 -14.13 -5.52
CA ALA A 9 0.24 -12.69 -5.29
C ALA A 9 -0.86 -12.16 -4.35
N ALA A 10 -2.09 -12.66 -4.49
CA ALA A 10 -3.19 -12.34 -3.59
C ALA A 10 -2.87 -12.82 -2.15
N GLN A 11 -2.34 -14.04 -2.01
CA GLN A 11 -1.92 -14.59 -0.73
C GLN A 11 -0.77 -13.79 -0.09
N ARG A 12 0.23 -13.36 -0.86
CA ARG A 12 1.31 -12.51 -0.31
C ARG A 12 0.80 -11.15 0.18
N ILE A 13 -0.10 -10.53 -0.58
CA ILE A 13 -0.74 -9.27 -0.18
C ILE A 13 -1.59 -9.48 1.08
N GLN A 14 -2.28 -10.62 1.18
CA GLN A 14 -3.05 -11.04 2.35
C GLN A 14 -2.19 -11.14 3.59
N GLU A 15 -1.15 -11.96 3.53
CA GLU A 15 -0.25 -12.20 4.66
C GLU A 15 0.41 -10.89 5.12
N TYR A 16 0.83 -10.03 4.19
CA TYR A 16 1.42 -8.73 4.51
C TYR A 16 0.41 -7.77 5.17
N THR A 17 -0.80 -7.67 4.61
CA THR A 17 -1.86 -6.81 5.14
C THR A 17 -2.29 -7.25 6.54
N SER A 18 -2.51 -8.55 6.74
CA SER A 18 -2.88 -9.09 8.05
C SER A 18 -1.79 -8.88 9.09
N ARG A 19 -0.51 -8.94 8.70
CA ARG A 19 0.62 -8.63 9.60
C ARG A 19 0.62 -7.16 10.03
N ILE A 20 0.36 -6.23 9.12
CA ILE A 20 0.22 -4.79 9.42
C ILE A 20 -0.95 -4.55 10.40
N GLU A 21 -2.11 -5.14 10.14
CA GLU A 21 -3.28 -4.99 11.00
C GLU A 21 -3.06 -5.61 12.38
N ALA A 22 -2.45 -6.80 12.43
CA ALA A 22 -2.07 -7.43 13.68
C ALA A 22 -1.06 -6.56 14.45
N ALA A 23 -0.05 -6.00 13.77
CA ALA A 23 1.00 -5.17 14.37
C ALA A 23 0.48 -3.91 15.07
N LEU A 24 -0.69 -3.43 14.67
CA LEU A 24 -1.39 -2.32 15.31
C LEU A 24 -2.15 -2.73 16.58
N SER A 25 -2.38 -4.02 16.79
CA SER A 25 -3.28 -4.53 17.83
C SER A 25 -2.58 -4.73 19.16
N THR A 26 -1.30 -5.15 19.17
CA THR A 26 -0.53 -5.39 20.40
C THR A 26 0.95 -5.02 20.24
N PRO A 27 1.67 -4.68 21.34
CA PRO A 27 3.12 -4.50 21.31
C PRO A 27 3.88 -5.74 20.80
N GLU A 28 3.38 -6.94 21.05
CA GLU A 28 3.97 -8.21 20.59
C GLU A 28 3.87 -8.34 19.08
N ALA A 29 2.71 -8.05 18.50
CA ALA A 29 2.51 -8.11 17.06
C ALA A 29 3.36 -7.05 16.33
N TRP A 30 3.59 -5.90 16.97
CA TRP A 30 4.53 -4.91 16.45
C TRP A 30 5.96 -5.46 16.37
N LYS A 31 6.44 -6.17 17.40
CA LYS A 31 7.75 -6.84 17.36
C LYS A 31 7.84 -7.90 16.25
N GLU A 32 6.77 -8.64 16.00
CA GLU A 32 6.72 -9.60 14.90
C GLU A 32 6.85 -8.92 13.53
N PHE A 33 6.23 -7.75 13.36
CA PHE A 33 6.39 -6.93 12.17
C PHE A 33 7.82 -6.40 12.01
N GLU A 34 8.43 -5.88 13.07
CA GLU A 34 9.83 -5.43 13.05
C GLU A 34 10.78 -6.56 12.66
N GLU A 35 10.56 -7.76 13.22
CA GLU A 35 11.36 -8.95 12.95
C GLU A 35 11.19 -9.43 11.51
N TYR A 36 9.96 -9.46 11.01
CA TYR A 36 9.69 -9.78 9.61
C TYR A 36 10.40 -8.80 8.67
N GLY A 37 10.31 -7.49 8.94
CA GLY A 37 11.00 -6.46 8.17
C GLY A 37 12.52 -6.67 8.16
N ARG A 38 13.10 -7.03 9.32
CA ARG A 38 14.53 -7.37 9.43
C ARG A 38 14.88 -8.58 8.56
N GLN A 39 14.11 -9.66 8.65
CA GLN A 39 14.37 -10.89 7.89
C GLN A 39 14.32 -10.65 6.38
N GLN A 40 13.36 -9.86 5.90
CA GLN A 40 13.28 -9.53 4.47
C GLN A 40 14.47 -8.65 4.03
N PHE A 41 14.86 -7.68 4.86
CA PHE A 41 16.03 -6.83 4.59
C PHE A 41 17.32 -7.67 4.53
N GLU A 42 17.53 -8.57 5.48
CA GLU A 42 18.68 -9.49 5.54
C GLU A 42 18.68 -10.49 4.37
N ALA A 43 17.49 -10.89 3.88
CA ALA A 43 17.33 -11.69 2.67
C ALA A 43 17.62 -10.92 1.37
N GLY A 44 17.97 -9.63 1.45
CA GLY A 44 18.34 -8.80 0.31
C GLY A 44 17.19 -8.04 -0.32
N GLU A 45 16.03 -7.95 0.32
CA GLU A 45 14.92 -7.09 -0.13
C GLU A 45 15.06 -5.69 0.52
N GLN A 46 15.98 -4.86 0.01
CA GLN A 46 16.35 -3.58 0.65
C GLN A 46 15.15 -2.63 0.85
N ARG A 47 14.12 -2.74 0.00
CA ARG A 47 12.89 -1.92 0.07
C ARG A 47 12.17 -2.02 1.42
N PHE A 48 12.31 -3.14 2.13
CA PHE A 48 11.68 -3.32 3.45
C PHE A 48 12.22 -2.36 4.49
N LEU A 49 13.44 -1.83 4.31
CA LEU A 49 13.97 -0.77 5.16
C LEU A 49 13.08 0.48 5.14
N LEU A 50 12.70 0.93 3.93
CA LEU A 50 11.84 2.09 3.78
C LEU A 50 10.39 1.81 4.20
N GLU A 51 9.91 0.58 4.01
CA GLU A 51 8.58 0.19 4.50
C GLU A 51 8.51 0.25 6.03
N VAL A 52 9.50 -0.31 6.74
CA VAL A 52 9.54 -0.27 8.20
C VAL A 52 9.62 1.18 8.69
N ILE A 53 10.45 2.02 8.09
CA ILE A 53 10.55 3.45 8.44
C ILE A 53 9.21 4.15 8.23
N TYR A 54 8.54 3.90 7.10
CA TYR A 54 7.23 4.46 6.78
C TYR A 54 6.20 4.09 7.85
N TRP A 55 6.07 2.81 8.19
CA TRP A 55 5.08 2.35 9.18
C TRP A 55 5.40 2.85 10.59
N CYS A 56 6.68 2.89 10.97
CA CYS A 56 7.08 3.49 12.25
C CYS A 56 6.68 4.97 12.31
N SER A 57 6.93 5.71 11.24
CA SER A 57 6.62 7.14 11.18
C SER A 57 5.10 7.39 11.14
N MET A 58 4.36 6.55 10.42
CA MET A 58 2.91 6.67 10.29
C MET A 58 2.16 6.41 11.60
N TRP A 59 2.68 5.53 12.46
CA TRP A 59 2.02 5.13 13.70
C TRP A 59 2.74 5.59 14.97
N ASP A 60 3.62 6.59 14.84
CA ASP A 60 4.42 7.15 15.94
C ASP A 60 5.13 6.08 16.78
N LYS A 61 5.69 5.06 16.11
CA LYS A 61 6.46 3.99 16.74
C LYS A 61 7.95 4.33 16.72
N PRO A 62 8.70 3.94 17.77
CA PRO A 62 10.15 4.10 17.77
C PRO A 62 10.78 3.27 16.66
N LEU A 63 11.69 3.86 15.89
CA LEU A 63 12.39 3.14 14.84
C LEU A 63 13.32 2.06 15.43
N PRO A 64 13.24 0.79 14.97
CA PRO A 64 14.10 -0.29 15.43
C PRO A 64 15.58 0.03 15.26
N LEU A 65 16.43 -0.47 16.15
CA LEU A 65 17.87 -0.20 16.10
C LEU A 65 18.48 -0.65 14.77
N TRP A 66 18.11 -1.84 14.28
CA TRP A 66 18.60 -2.38 13.01
C TRP A 66 18.22 -1.47 11.83
N ALA A 67 16.97 -0.99 11.80
CA ALA A 67 16.46 -0.14 10.72
C ALA A 67 17.16 1.22 10.74
N ARG A 68 17.39 1.79 11.93
CA ARG A 68 18.15 3.03 12.10
C ARG A 68 19.58 2.90 11.59
N GLN A 69 20.27 1.83 11.97
CA GLN A 69 21.65 1.56 11.52
C GLN A 69 21.71 1.33 10.01
N ALA A 70 20.78 0.53 9.47
CA ALA A 70 20.69 0.24 8.05
C ALA A 70 20.41 1.52 7.24
N PHE A 71 19.50 2.39 7.71
CA PHE A 71 19.22 3.67 7.08
C PHE A 71 20.43 4.57 7.04
N VAL A 72 21.11 4.77 8.18
CA VAL A 72 22.32 5.60 8.25
C VAL A 72 23.40 5.06 7.32
N SER A 73 23.61 3.74 7.30
CA SER A 73 24.58 3.08 6.42
C SER A 73 24.24 3.30 4.94
N ALA A 74 23.00 3.03 4.53
CA ALA A 74 22.55 3.22 3.15
C ALA A 74 22.63 4.69 2.72
N TYR A 75 22.23 5.61 3.59
CA TYR A 75 22.31 7.04 3.31
C TYR A 75 23.76 7.53 3.20
N LEU A 76 24.67 7.02 4.04
CA LEU A 76 26.09 7.33 3.94
C LEU A 76 26.67 6.88 2.59
N LYS A 77 26.36 5.66 2.13
CA LYS A 77 26.80 5.18 0.80
C LYS A 77 26.39 6.10 -0.34
N VAL A 78 25.16 6.62 -0.28
CA VAL A 78 24.66 7.60 -1.26
C VAL A 78 25.44 8.91 -1.15
N LYS A 79 25.61 9.41 0.07
CA LYS A 79 26.31 10.66 0.34
C LYS A 79 27.79 10.63 -0.06
N THR A 80 28.44 9.47 0.08
CA THR A 80 29.85 9.25 -0.30
C THR A 80 30.02 8.80 -1.75
N ALA A 81 28.94 8.73 -2.53
CA ALA A 81 28.92 8.28 -3.92
C ALA A 81 29.46 6.84 -4.12
N GLU A 82 29.31 5.97 -3.12
CA GLU A 82 29.60 4.53 -3.22
C GLU A 82 28.55 3.77 -4.03
N VAL A 83 27.38 4.36 -4.23
CA VAL A 83 26.27 3.82 -5.03
C VAL A 83 25.76 4.86 -6.02
N GLY A 84 25.24 4.41 -7.16
CA GLY A 84 24.85 5.28 -8.27
C GLY A 84 23.47 5.93 -8.12
N SER A 85 22.63 5.43 -7.21
CA SER A 85 21.27 5.94 -7.00
C SER A 85 20.72 5.60 -5.62
N LEU A 86 19.61 6.24 -5.24
CA LEU A 86 18.84 5.86 -4.05
C LEU A 86 18.26 4.45 -4.19
N ASP A 87 17.86 4.05 -5.41
CA ASP A 87 17.33 2.70 -5.67
C ASP A 87 18.40 1.61 -5.42
N ASP A 88 19.67 1.90 -5.69
CA ASP A 88 20.78 0.98 -5.37
C ASP A 88 20.99 0.85 -3.86
N ALA A 89 20.71 1.90 -3.10
CA ALA A 89 20.91 1.94 -1.64
C ALA A 89 19.73 1.35 -0.86
N PHE A 90 18.51 1.64 -1.30
CA PHE A 90 17.27 1.34 -0.60
C PHE A 90 16.40 0.29 -1.31
N GLY A 91 16.81 -0.18 -2.50
CA GLY A 91 16.00 -1.04 -3.34
C GLY A 91 14.96 -0.25 -4.13
N ALA A 92 14.62 -0.77 -5.32
CA ALA A 92 13.57 -0.16 -6.14
C ALA A 92 12.19 -0.40 -5.48
N PRO A 93 11.32 0.63 -5.42
CA PRO A 93 9.99 0.49 -4.82
C PRO A 93 9.07 -0.42 -5.64
N TYR A 94 9.36 -0.61 -6.92
CA TYR A 94 8.66 -1.54 -7.80
C TYR A 94 9.65 -2.52 -8.41
N PRO A 95 9.31 -3.83 -8.50
CA PRO A 95 10.12 -4.80 -9.22
C PRO A 95 10.39 -4.37 -10.67
N LYS A 96 11.52 -4.81 -11.21
CA LYS A 96 11.84 -4.60 -12.63
C LYS A 96 10.71 -5.17 -13.50
N GLY A 97 10.35 -4.42 -14.55
CA GLY A 97 9.26 -4.79 -15.49
C GLY A 97 7.87 -4.27 -15.10
N ILE A 98 7.71 -3.64 -13.95
CA ILE A 98 6.46 -2.93 -13.62
C ILE A 98 6.40 -1.60 -14.36
N HIS A 99 5.40 -1.44 -15.21
CA HIS A 99 5.12 -0.14 -15.83
C HIS A 99 4.48 0.80 -14.81
N LEU A 100 5.15 1.90 -14.47
CA LEU A 100 4.66 2.91 -13.53
C LEU A 100 3.28 3.46 -13.89
N SER A 101 2.94 3.53 -15.19
CA SER A 101 1.59 3.92 -15.64
C SER A 101 0.51 2.95 -15.14
N LYS A 102 0.79 1.64 -15.15
CA LYS A 102 -0.10 0.61 -14.61
C LYS A 102 -0.18 0.68 -13.09
N ALA A 103 0.94 0.89 -12.40
CA ALA A 103 0.97 1.06 -10.95
C ALA A 103 0.13 2.29 -10.53
N ARG A 104 0.33 3.44 -11.18
CA ARG A 104 -0.46 4.66 -10.97
C ARG A 104 -1.95 4.45 -11.25
N GLN A 105 -2.28 3.71 -12.30
CA GLN A 105 -3.67 3.37 -12.60
C GLN A 105 -4.28 2.50 -11.50
N SER A 106 -3.53 1.53 -10.98
CA SER A 106 -3.97 0.68 -9.86
C SER A 106 -4.22 1.50 -8.60
N ASN A 107 -3.29 2.39 -8.23
CA ASN A 107 -3.46 3.27 -7.08
C ASN A 107 -4.66 4.22 -7.25
N ARG A 108 -4.89 4.72 -8.47
CA ARG A 108 -6.06 5.57 -8.74
C ARG A 108 -7.37 4.80 -8.57
N ARG A 109 -7.41 3.51 -8.89
CA ARG A 109 -8.60 2.66 -8.70
C ARG A 109 -8.97 2.54 -7.21
N SER A 110 -7.98 2.23 -6.36
CA SER A 110 -8.23 2.13 -4.91
C SER A 110 -8.68 3.46 -4.32
N GLN A 111 -8.00 4.57 -4.67
CA GLN A 111 -8.38 5.90 -4.19
C GLN A 111 -9.79 6.31 -4.59
N ILE A 112 -10.20 6.05 -5.84
CA ILE A 112 -11.57 6.30 -6.29
C ILE A 112 -12.57 5.43 -5.52
N PHE A 113 -12.26 4.14 -5.34
CA PHE A 113 -13.12 3.23 -4.59
C PHE A 113 -13.31 3.67 -3.14
N ASP A 114 -12.23 4.03 -2.46
CA ASP A 114 -12.26 4.50 -1.08
C ASP A 114 -13.04 5.81 -0.97
N ARG A 115 -12.81 6.76 -1.89
CA ARG A 115 -13.50 8.05 -1.88
C ARG A 115 -15.00 7.92 -2.16
N VAL A 116 -15.39 7.12 -3.15
CA VAL A 116 -16.81 6.83 -3.42
C VAL A 116 -17.46 6.24 -2.17
N ASN A 117 -16.84 5.25 -1.54
CA ASN A 117 -17.37 4.63 -0.34
C ASN A 117 -17.41 5.56 0.86
N GLN A 118 -16.41 6.42 1.04
CA GLN A 118 -16.39 7.44 2.09
C GLN A 118 -17.60 8.39 1.96
N ILE A 119 -17.88 8.90 0.77
CA ILE A 119 -19.03 9.79 0.52
C ILE A 119 -20.34 9.02 0.75
N ARG A 120 -20.44 7.78 0.28
CA ARG A 120 -21.62 6.93 0.53
C ARG A 120 -21.89 6.71 2.01
N GLU A 121 -20.85 6.45 2.80
CA GLU A 121 -20.98 6.22 4.24
C GLU A 121 -21.30 7.48 5.01
N SER A 122 -20.60 8.59 4.72
CA SER A 122 -20.74 9.85 5.46
C SER A 122 -21.99 10.63 5.09
N GLU A 123 -22.37 10.65 3.80
CA GLU A 123 -23.50 11.46 3.29
C GLU A 123 -24.74 10.62 2.97
N LYS A 124 -24.68 9.29 3.11
CA LYS A 124 -25.72 8.35 2.66
C LYS A 124 -26.09 8.52 1.17
N ALA A 125 -25.14 8.99 0.37
CA ALA A 125 -25.36 9.26 -1.04
C ALA A 125 -25.63 7.97 -1.84
N PRO A 126 -26.54 7.99 -2.83
CA PRO A 126 -26.75 6.86 -3.74
C PRO A 126 -25.50 6.60 -4.60
N LEU A 127 -25.26 5.33 -4.96
CA LEU A 127 -24.21 4.96 -5.90
C LEU A 127 -24.74 5.15 -7.34
N ASP A 128 -24.67 6.37 -7.83
CA ASP A 128 -25.20 6.75 -9.14
C ASP A 128 -24.21 7.58 -9.97
N ASP A 129 -24.67 7.98 -11.16
CA ASP A 129 -23.91 8.80 -12.10
C ASP A 129 -23.47 10.15 -11.51
N GLY A 130 -24.31 10.76 -10.66
CA GLY A 130 -24.01 12.03 -10.00
C GLY A 130 -22.84 11.90 -9.02
N LEU A 131 -22.81 10.80 -8.25
CA LEU A 131 -21.69 10.51 -7.36
C LEU A 131 -20.39 10.27 -8.14
N PHE A 132 -20.43 9.50 -9.23
CA PHE A 132 -19.25 9.25 -10.06
C PHE A 132 -18.75 10.50 -10.78
N GLU A 133 -19.63 11.42 -11.15
CA GLU A 133 -19.23 12.70 -11.74
C GLU A 133 -18.57 13.62 -10.70
N ARG A 134 -19.10 13.66 -9.47
CA ARG A 134 -18.49 14.40 -8.37
C ARG A 134 -17.09 13.89 -8.06
N VAL A 135 -16.93 12.58 -7.80
CA VAL A 135 -15.62 11.98 -7.52
C VAL A 135 -14.71 12.07 -8.74
N GLY A 136 -15.25 11.89 -9.95
CA GLY A 136 -14.49 12.04 -11.18
C GLY A 136 -13.80 13.40 -11.30
N ARG A 137 -14.50 14.49 -10.93
CA ARG A 137 -13.92 15.84 -10.87
C ARG A 137 -12.77 15.95 -9.87
N GLU A 138 -12.89 15.38 -8.68
CA GLU A 138 -11.81 15.38 -7.66
C GLU A 138 -10.53 14.71 -8.18
N PHE A 139 -10.66 13.67 -9.02
CA PHE A 139 -9.54 12.90 -9.57
C PHE A 139 -9.14 13.28 -11.00
N ASN A 140 -9.70 14.36 -11.56
CA ASN A 140 -9.52 14.77 -12.96
C ASN A 140 -9.77 13.62 -13.96
N VAL A 141 -10.88 12.90 -13.80
CA VAL A 141 -11.33 11.84 -14.70
C VAL A 141 -12.82 12.00 -15.02
N GLY A 142 -13.22 11.73 -16.26
CA GLY A 142 -14.63 11.76 -16.62
C GLY A 142 -15.45 10.69 -15.90
N LYS A 143 -16.76 10.94 -15.70
CA LYS A 143 -17.73 10.05 -15.05
C LYS A 143 -17.57 8.57 -15.44
N THR A 144 -17.59 8.27 -16.74
CA THR A 144 -17.49 6.90 -17.28
C THR A 144 -16.20 6.21 -16.86
N LYS A 145 -15.08 6.94 -16.85
CA LYS A 145 -13.79 6.41 -16.39
C LYS A 145 -13.79 6.20 -14.89
N CYS A 146 -14.38 7.11 -14.11
CA CYS A 146 -14.53 6.97 -12.66
C CYS A 146 -15.33 5.72 -12.29
N SER A 147 -16.52 5.55 -12.88
CA SER A 147 -17.39 4.38 -12.68
C SER A 147 -16.69 3.07 -13.05
N ARG A 148 -16.00 3.02 -14.20
CA ARG A 148 -15.22 1.85 -14.60
C ARG A 148 -14.13 1.52 -13.57
N LEU A 149 -13.33 2.51 -13.14
CA LEU A 149 -12.26 2.27 -12.17
C LEU A 149 -12.80 1.80 -10.81
N TYR A 150 -13.95 2.32 -10.39
CA TYR A 150 -14.66 1.86 -9.18
C TYR A 150 -15.04 0.38 -9.29
N TYR A 151 -15.75 -0.03 -10.34
CA TYR A 151 -16.20 -1.42 -10.48
C TYR A 151 -15.06 -2.40 -10.76
N GLU A 152 -14.00 -1.97 -11.46
CA GLU A 152 -12.78 -2.74 -11.61
C GLU A 152 -12.15 -3.05 -10.23
N PHE A 153 -12.10 -2.07 -9.33
CA PHE A 153 -11.59 -2.30 -7.98
C PHE A 153 -12.55 -3.10 -7.13
N GLU A 154 -13.86 -2.83 -7.19
CA GLU A 154 -14.88 -3.55 -6.42
C GLU A 154 -14.85 -5.05 -6.75
N SER A 155 -14.61 -5.42 -8.01
CA SER A 155 -14.44 -6.82 -8.40
C SER A 155 -13.20 -7.45 -7.75
N ILE A 156 -12.08 -6.72 -7.67
CA ILE A 156 -10.85 -7.17 -7.01
C ILE A 156 -11.06 -7.27 -5.50
N ASP A 157 -11.65 -6.25 -4.86
CA ASP A 157 -11.96 -6.22 -3.42
C ASP A 157 -12.92 -7.34 -3.04
N LYS A 158 -13.94 -7.65 -3.87
CA LYS A 158 -14.82 -8.81 -3.68
C LYS A 158 -14.07 -10.14 -3.78
N GLN A 159 -13.12 -10.28 -4.71
CA GLN A 159 -12.29 -11.48 -4.82
C GLN A 159 -11.38 -11.65 -3.59
N LEU A 160 -10.79 -10.55 -3.10
CA LEU A 160 -9.98 -10.56 -1.89
C LEU A 160 -10.83 -10.85 -0.64
N ARG A 161 -12.04 -10.29 -0.53
CA ARG A 161 -12.99 -10.54 0.58
C ARG A 161 -13.57 -11.95 0.56
N GLY A 162 -13.83 -12.50 -0.62
CA GLY A 162 -14.21 -13.91 -0.79
C GLY A 162 -13.12 -14.88 -0.33
N GLY A 163 -11.87 -14.42 -0.24
CA GLY A 163 -10.72 -15.09 0.38
C GLY A 163 -10.36 -14.59 1.79
N GLY A 164 -11.18 -13.73 2.40
CA GLY A 164 -11.02 -13.28 3.80
C GLY A 164 -10.37 -11.90 4.04
N LEU A 165 -10.23 -11.03 3.03
CA LEU A 165 -9.57 -9.70 3.18
C LEU A 165 -10.41 -8.53 2.66
N GLY A 166 -10.66 -7.51 3.47
CA GLY A 166 -11.18 -6.23 2.99
C GLY A 166 -10.13 -5.13 3.12
N PHE A 167 -9.76 -4.45 2.02
CA PHE A 167 -8.78 -3.35 1.98
C PHE A 167 -9.17 -2.15 2.88
N ARG A 168 -10.43 -2.07 3.31
CA ARG A 168 -11.01 -0.98 4.12
C ARG A 168 -10.44 -0.83 5.53
N GLN A 169 -9.78 -1.84 6.11
CA GLN A 169 -9.34 -1.78 7.51
C GLN A 169 -8.05 -0.96 7.69
N ILE A 170 -7.14 -0.97 6.70
CA ILE A 170 -5.83 -0.28 6.81
C ILE A 170 -5.97 1.26 6.72
N SER A 171 -6.90 1.79 5.91
CA SER A 171 -7.01 3.24 5.70
C SER A 171 -7.74 3.98 6.82
N LYS A 172 -8.57 3.30 7.63
CA LYS A 172 -9.27 3.91 8.77
C LYS A 172 -8.39 4.06 10.01
N THR A 173 -7.32 3.29 10.16
CA THR A 173 -6.41 3.36 11.31
C THR A 173 -5.27 4.37 11.15
N ALA A 174 -4.95 4.79 9.92
CA ALA A 174 -3.85 5.73 9.63
C ALA A 174 -4.26 7.22 9.63
N GLY A 175 -5.52 7.55 9.98
CA GLY A 175 -6.11 8.87 9.78
C GLY A 175 -6.75 9.53 11.01
N ASN A 176 -6.41 9.10 12.23
CA ASN A 176 -6.86 9.76 13.47
C ASN A 176 -5.66 10.29 14.26
#